data_AF-A0A8H8A6W3-F1
#
_entry.id   AF-A0A8H8A6W3-F1
#
_cell.length_a   1.000
_cell.length_b   1.000
_cell.length_c   1.000
_cell.angle_alpha   90.00
_cell.angle_beta   90.00
_cell.angle_gamma   90.00
#
_symmetry.space_group_name_H-M   'P 1'
#
loop_
_entity.id
_entity.type
_entity.pdbx_description
1 polymer ?
#
loop_
_entity_poly.entity_id
_entity_poly.type
_entity_poly.pdbx_seq_one_letter_code
_entity_poly.pdbx_strand_id
1 'polypeptide(L)'
;MSRPIYTFLPSKKPTTVKRKKPLEPELPNKRINVEENCKDQVSKKKKNLDIHKIDTSIVSIFSALDNALVYYRAINNGEGSVSFHHLRQSVEMQAKKSFTLESLETIMRIWPDSFKISPVVILFNGTRIGSLSIDFPSEKFNLAVRLKQFRSCLESLSLNDINLKELIPKNPSEGNICFSEKKKQAIQELQKKTVSTVPSDIVDHKSLKYRQVSLLERARLHTFENTFHTN
;
A
#
# COMPACT_ATOMS: atom_id res chain seq x y z
N MET A 1 0.85 -72.06 24.27
CA MET A 1 -0.43 -71.58 23.69
C MET A 1 -0.16 -70.41 22.75
N SER A 2 -0.56 -70.56 21.49
CA SER A 2 -0.95 -69.52 20.50
C SER A 2 -0.65 -70.06 19.10
N ARG A 3 -1.71 -70.37 18.34
CA ARG A 3 -1.65 -70.81 16.94
C ARG A 3 -1.43 -69.60 16.01
N PRO A 4 -0.85 -69.80 14.82
CA PRO A 4 -0.54 -68.75 13.86
C PRO A 4 -1.79 -68.38 13.04
N ILE A 5 -1.86 -67.13 12.56
CA ILE A 5 -2.83 -66.74 11.52
C ILE A 5 -2.04 -66.10 10.38
N TYR A 6 -1.62 -66.95 9.45
CA TYR A 6 -1.27 -66.57 8.08
C TYR A 6 -2.60 -66.51 7.32
N THR A 7 -3.01 -65.33 6.84
CA THR A 7 -4.15 -65.22 5.92
C THR A 7 -3.65 -64.70 4.58
N PHE A 8 -3.70 -65.61 3.62
CA PHE A 8 -3.45 -65.39 2.20
C PHE A 8 -4.55 -64.49 1.61
N LEU A 9 -4.14 -63.47 0.87
CA LEU A 9 -4.98 -62.68 -0.02
C LEU A 9 -5.59 -63.58 -1.12
N PRO A 10 -6.91 -63.57 -1.35
CA PRO A 10 -7.47 -64.26 -2.51
C PRO A 10 -7.26 -63.44 -3.79
N SER A 11 -6.55 -64.03 -4.75
CA SER A 11 -6.48 -63.58 -6.14
C SER A 11 -7.86 -63.69 -6.81
N LYS A 12 -8.46 -62.58 -7.22
CA LYS A 12 -9.65 -62.61 -8.08
C LYS A 12 -9.28 -62.32 -9.52
N LYS A 13 -9.51 -63.34 -10.35
CA LYS A 13 -9.38 -63.37 -11.82
C LYS A 13 -10.25 -62.29 -12.48
N PRO A 14 -9.85 -61.73 -13.64
CA PRO A 14 -10.67 -60.79 -14.38
C PRO A 14 -11.83 -61.51 -15.06
N THR A 15 -13.07 -61.17 -14.70
CA THR A 15 -14.27 -61.66 -15.39
C THR A 15 -14.52 -60.81 -16.64
N THR A 16 -14.40 -61.44 -17.80
CA THR A 16 -14.70 -60.87 -19.11
C THR A 16 -16.21 -60.68 -19.28
N VAL A 17 -16.68 -59.45 -19.18
CA VAL A 17 -18.08 -59.09 -19.49
C VAL A 17 -18.18 -58.78 -20.99
N LYS A 18 -18.77 -59.70 -21.76
CA LYS A 18 -19.21 -59.44 -23.13
C LYS A 18 -20.34 -58.41 -23.11
N ARG A 19 -20.05 -57.15 -23.46
CA ARG A 19 -21.09 -56.13 -23.69
C ARG A 19 -21.76 -56.35 -25.04
N LYS A 20 -23.08 -56.53 -25.01
CA LYS A 20 -23.96 -56.51 -26.17
C LYS A 20 -24.03 -55.08 -26.73
N LYS A 21 -24.01 -54.98 -28.06
CA LYS A 21 -24.19 -53.76 -28.86
C LYS A 21 -25.59 -53.16 -28.60
N PRO A 22 -25.74 -51.88 -28.26
CA PRO A 22 -27.05 -51.23 -28.36
C PRO A 22 -27.28 -50.77 -29.81
N LEU A 23 -28.47 -51.06 -30.33
CA LEU A 23 -28.99 -50.53 -31.58
C LEU A 23 -29.04 -48.99 -31.53
N GLU A 24 -28.58 -48.38 -32.61
CA GLU A 24 -28.76 -46.96 -32.91
C GLU A 24 -30.26 -46.62 -33.03
N PRO A 25 -30.71 -45.48 -32.51
CA PRO A 25 -31.85 -44.77 -33.05
C PRO A 25 -31.36 -43.73 -34.07
N GLU A 26 -31.74 -43.91 -35.33
CA GLU A 26 -31.62 -42.86 -36.35
C GLU A 26 -32.42 -41.62 -35.90
N LEU A 27 -31.70 -40.51 -35.69
CA LEU A 27 -32.30 -39.19 -35.56
C LEU A 27 -32.02 -38.37 -36.83
N PRO A 28 -33.02 -37.66 -37.37
CA PRO A 28 -32.86 -36.93 -38.62
C PRO A 28 -31.91 -35.74 -38.44
N ASN A 29 -30.95 -35.65 -39.36
CA ASN A 29 -30.00 -34.55 -39.50
C ASN A 29 -30.73 -33.21 -39.68
N LYS A 30 -30.94 -32.47 -38.58
CA LYS A 30 -31.21 -31.03 -38.63
C LYS A 30 -29.88 -30.31 -38.45
N ARG A 31 -29.24 -29.95 -39.57
CA ARG A 31 -28.06 -29.06 -39.59
C ARG A 31 -28.47 -27.70 -39.01
N ILE A 32 -28.19 -27.49 -37.74
CA ILE A 32 -28.16 -26.15 -37.15
C ILE A 32 -26.79 -25.58 -37.51
N ASN A 33 -26.76 -24.45 -38.23
CA ASN A 33 -25.53 -23.72 -38.54
C ASN A 33 -24.84 -23.31 -37.23
N VAL A 34 -23.72 -23.96 -36.89
CA VAL A 34 -22.87 -23.68 -35.72
C VAL A 34 -21.75 -22.71 -36.09
N GLU A 35 -22.05 -21.59 -36.77
CA GLU A 35 -21.01 -20.63 -37.16
C GLU A 35 -21.19 -19.20 -36.60
N GLU A 36 -22.33 -18.86 -36.00
CA GLU A 36 -22.51 -17.53 -35.40
C GLU A 36 -22.31 -17.47 -33.87
N ASN A 37 -22.28 -18.61 -33.16
CA ASN A 37 -22.21 -18.62 -31.68
C ASN A 37 -20.76 -18.62 -31.11
N CYS A 38 -19.73 -18.72 -31.95
CA CYS A 38 -18.33 -18.76 -31.49
C CYS A 38 -17.71 -17.38 -31.26
N LYS A 39 -18.20 -16.30 -31.91
CA LYS A 39 -17.63 -14.95 -31.74
C LYS A 39 -18.10 -14.28 -30.44
N ASP A 40 -19.35 -14.50 -30.04
CA ASP A 40 -19.92 -13.90 -28.82
C ASP A 40 -19.48 -14.60 -27.53
N GLN A 41 -19.13 -15.89 -27.57
CA GLN A 41 -18.59 -16.58 -26.40
C GLN A 41 -17.12 -16.23 -26.14
N VAL A 42 -16.32 -15.97 -27.17
CA VAL A 42 -14.92 -15.55 -27.02
C VAL A 42 -14.83 -14.12 -26.46
N SER A 43 -15.74 -13.23 -26.87
CA SER A 43 -15.79 -11.85 -26.37
C SER A 43 -16.27 -11.75 -24.91
N LYS A 44 -17.28 -12.55 -24.52
CA LYS A 44 -17.72 -12.67 -23.11
C LYS A 44 -16.67 -13.31 -22.20
N LYS A 45 -15.95 -14.33 -22.69
CA LYS A 45 -14.88 -15.00 -21.92
C LYS A 45 -13.66 -14.09 -21.73
N LYS A 46 -13.31 -13.24 -22.70
CA LYS A 46 -12.27 -12.21 -22.54
C LYS A 46 -12.67 -11.12 -21.55
N LYS A 47 -13.91 -10.60 -21.64
CA LYS A 47 -14.41 -9.59 -20.69
C LYS A 47 -14.43 -10.09 -19.24
N ASN A 48 -14.87 -11.32 -19.00
CA ASN A 48 -14.85 -11.92 -17.65
C ASN A 48 -13.43 -12.15 -17.12
N LEU A 49 -12.49 -12.52 -17.99
CA LEU A 49 -11.09 -12.73 -17.58
C LEU A 49 -10.41 -11.41 -17.16
N ASP A 50 -10.72 -10.32 -17.86
CA ASP A 50 -10.17 -8.99 -17.54
C ASP A 50 -10.77 -8.41 -16.26
N ILE A 51 -12.08 -8.60 -16.02
CA ILE A 51 -12.72 -8.21 -14.75
C ILE A 51 -12.09 -8.98 -13.58
N HIS A 52 -11.98 -10.31 -13.65
CA HIS A 52 -11.36 -11.10 -12.58
C HIS A 52 -9.88 -10.75 -12.30
N LYS A 53 -9.12 -10.33 -13.32
CA LYS A 53 -7.75 -9.85 -13.14
C LYS A 53 -7.70 -8.48 -12.45
N ILE A 54 -8.62 -7.59 -12.80
CA ILE A 54 -8.79 -6.30 -12.12
C ILE A 54 -9.16 -6.54 -10.66
N ASP A 55 -10.11 -7.43 -10.39
CA ASP A 55 -10.59 -7.78 -9.05
C ASP A 55 -9.46 -8.29 -8.15
N THR A 56 -8.67 -9.25 -8.63
CA THR A 56 -7.56 -9.80 -7.84
C THR A 56 -6.44 -8.77 -7.62
N SER A 57 -6.22 -7.86 -8.57
CA SER A 57 -5.23 -6.79 -8.42
C SER A 57 -5.62 -5.75 -7.39
N ILE A 58 -6.84 -5.25 -7.46
CA ILE A 58 -7.27 -4.18 -6.57
C ILE A 58 -7.45 -4.69 -5.14
N VAL A 59 -7.90 -5.94 -4.97
CA VAL A 59 -7.98 -6.60 -3.66
C VAL A 59 -6.61 -6.76 -3.01
N SER A 60 -5.57 -7.10 -3.79
CA SER A 60 -4.20 -7.21 -3.27
C SER A 60 -3.65 -5.86 -2.81
N ILE A 61 -3.93 -4.79 -3.56
CA ILE A 61 -3.53 -3.42 -3.22
C ILE A 61 -4.29 -2.95 -1.97
N PHE A 62 -5.60 -3.19 -1.90
CA PHE A 62 -6.42 -2.86 -0.73
C PHE A 62 -5.89 -3.53 0.54
N SER A 63 -5.63 -4.84 0.49
CA SER A 63 -5.09 -5.59 1.62
C SER A 63 -3.71 -5.07 2.07
N ALA A 64 -2.83 -4.77 1.11
CA ALA A 64 -1.52 -4.18 1.39
C ALA A 64 -1.62 -2.78 2.01
N LEU A 65 -2.55 -1.95 1.55
CA LEU A 65 -2.81 -0.62 2.10
C LEU A 65 -3.32 -0.71 3.54
N ASP A 66 -4.29 -1.58 3.80
CA ASP A 66 -4.83 -1.84 5.15
C ASP A 66 -3.70 -2.27 6.11
N ASN A 67 -2.85 -3.22 5.71
CA ASN A 67 -1.71 -3.67 6.53
C ASN A 67 -0.65 -2.57 6.74
N ALA A 68 -0.33 -1.79 5.71
CA ALA A 68 0.63 -0.71 5.81
C ALA A 68 0.15 0.40 6.76
N LEU A 69 -1.15 0.71 6.76
CA LEU A 69 -1.75 1.65 7.70
C LEU A 69 -1.70 1.13 9.14
N VAL A 70 -2.02 -0.14 9.37
CA VAL A 70 -1.89 -0.74 10.71
C VAL A 70 -0.47 -0.69 11.22
N TYR A 71 0.50 -1.05 10.37
CA TYR A 71 1.90 -0.99 10.72
C TYR A 71 2.34 0.44 11.09
N TYR A 72 1.93 1.44 10.30
CA TYR A 72 2.22 2.84 10.60
C TYR A 72 1.59 3.29 11.92
N ARG A 73 0.34 2.93 12.16
CA ARG A 73 -0.38 3.26 13.38
C ARG A 73 0.27 2.61 14.61
N ALA A 74 0.76 1.38 14.47
CA ALA A 74 1.48 0.68 15.52
C ALA A 74 2.83 1.35 15.86
N ILE A 75 3.57 1.83 14.86
CA ILE A 75 4.85 2.53 15.09
C ILE A 75 4.65 3.88 15.78
N ASN A 76 3.60 4.62 15.39
CA ASN A 76 3.36 5.98 15.88
C ASN A 76 2.40 6.03 17.06
N ASN A 77 2.21 4.92 17.79
CA ASN A 77 1.33 4.83 18.97
C ASN A 77 -0.12 5.31 18.72
N GLY A 78 -0.62 5.16 17.51
CA GLY A 78 -1.97 5.61 17.15
C GLY A 78 -2.09 7.08 16.78
N GLU A 79 -1.01 7.85 16.83
CA GLU A 79 -1.02 9.29 16.56
C GLU A 79 -0.62 9.62 15.11
N GLY A 80 -1.31 10.60 14.55
CA GLY A 80 -1.02 11.15 13.23
C GLY A 80 -1.67 10.39 12.07
N SER A 81 -1.74 11.08 10.92
CA SER A 81 -2.17 10.47 9.65
C SER A 81 -0.97 10.32 8.72
N VAL A 82 -0.93 9.23 7.96
CA VAL A 82 0.19 8.94 7.07
C VAL A 82 -0.08 9.46 5.67
N SER A 83 0.95 9.94 5.00
CA SER A 83 0.82 10.44 3.63
C SER A 83 0.87 9.30 2.61
N PHE A 84 0.17 9.50 1.48
CA PHE A 84 0.22 8.61 0.31
C PHE A 84 1.66 8.30 -0.12
N HIS A 85 2.51 9.33 -0.19
CA HIS A 85 3.90 9.20 -0.61
C HIS A 85 4.73 8.33 0.33
N HIS A 86 4.51 8.43 1.65
CA HIS A 86 5.18 7.57 2.64
C HIS A 86 4.68 6.12 2.60
N LEU A 87 3.38 5.92 2.33
CA LEU A 87 2.81 4.57 2.22
C LEU A 87 3.21 3.85 0.94
N ARG A 88 3.45 4.59 -0.15
CA ARG A 88 3.56 4.04 -1.49
C ARG A 88 4.52 2.86 -1.60
N GLN A 89 5.75 3.03 -1.12
CA GLN A 89 6.76 1.98 -1.21
C GLN A 89 6.36 0.73 -0.41
N SER A 90 5.78 0.91 0.79
CA SER A 90 5.34 -0.21 1.64
C SER A 90 4.23 -1.02 0.95
N VAL A 91 3.25 -0.32 0.37
CA VAL A 91 2.14 -0.95 -0.36
C VAL A 91 2.63 -1.65 -1.62
N GLU A 92 3.51 -1.04 -2.39
CA GLU A 92 4.08 -1.64 -3.61
C GLU A 92 4.84 -2.94 -3.31
N MET A 93 5.63 -2.95 -2.24
CA MET A 93 6.37 -4.14 -1.81
C MET A 93 5.43 -5.26 -1.35
N GLN A 94 4.38 -4.95 -0.59
CA GLN A 94 3.44 -5.95 -0.08
C GLN A 94 2.51 -6.50 -1.18
N ALA A 95 1.99 -5.62 -2.04
CA ALA A 95 1.08 -6.00 -3.11
C ALA A 95 1.80 -6.63 -4.31
N LYS A 96 3.12 -6.43 -4.43
CA LYS A 96 3.94 -6.78 -5.62
C LYS A 96 3.38 -6.14 -6.91
N LYS A 97 2.77 -4.96 -6.77
CA LYS A 97 2.10 -4.21 -7.83
C LYS A 97 2.33 -2.71 -7.63
N SER A 98 2.27 -1.94 -8.71
CA SER A 98 2.38 -0.48 -8.64
C SER A 98 1.21 0.12 -7.87
N PHE A 99 1.51 1.01 -6.91
CA PHE A 99 0.50 1.75 -6.16
C PHE A 99 0.48 3.19 -6.68
N THR A 100 -0.51 3.46 -7.53
CA THR A 100 -0.73 4.77 -8.14
C THR A 100 -1.93 5.47 -7.51
N LEU A 101 -2.04 6.78 -7.71
CA LEU A 101 -3.23 7.52 -7.28
C LEU A 101 -4.51 6.94 -7.90
N GLU A 102 -4.45 6.45 -9.14
CA GLU A 102 -5.57 5.81 -9.84
C GLU A 102 -6.02 4.50 -9.16
N SER A 103 -5.07 3.75 -8.59
CA SER A 103 -5.42 2.56 -7.80
C SER A 103 -6.14 2.93 -6.50
N LEU A 104 -5.74 4.03 -5.85
CA LEU A 104 -6.42 4.56 -4.67
C LEU A 104 -7.80 5.10 -5.02
N GLU A 105 -7.93 5.83 -6.13
CA GLU A 105 -9.22 6.28 -6.68
C GLU A 105 -10.15 5.10 -6.90
N THR A 106 -9.66 4.05 -7.57
CA THR A 106 -10.46 2.84 -7.85
C THR A 106 -10.97 2.19 -6.56
N ILE A 107 -10.12 2.07 -5.53
CA ILE A 107 -10.51 1.57 -4.22
C ILE A 107 -11.65 2.41 -3.62
N MET A 108 -11.52 3.74 -3.66
CA MET A 108 -12.55 4.63 -3.15
C MET A 108 -13.83 4.57 -3.99
N ARG A 109 -13.75 4.41 -5.31
CA ARG A 109 -14.96 4.29 -6.15
C ARG A 109 -15.76 3.04 -5.79
N ILE A 110 -15.06 1.94 -5.48
CA ILE A 110 -15.66 0.68 -5.03
C ILE A 110 -16.25 0.83 -3.62
N TRP A 111 -15.49 1.44 -2.70
CA TRP A 111 -15.93 1.66 -1.33
C TRP A 111 -15.49 3.05 -0.83
N PRO A 112 -16.36 4.08 -0.96
CA PRO A 112 -16.00 5.47 -0.63
C PRO A 112 -15.59 5.66 0.83
N ASP A 113 -16.29 4.98 1.74
CA ASP A 113 -16.07 5.08 3.18
C ASP A 113 -14.96 4.15 3.69
N SER A 114 -14.20 3.52 2.78
CA SER A 114 -13.12 2.61 3.16
C SER A 114 -12.01 3.32 3.92
N PHE A 115 -11.65 4.54 3.52
CA PHE A 115 -10.55 5.33 4.09
C PHE A 115 -10.95 6.79 4.22
N LYS A 116 -10.45 7.43 5.28
CA LYS A 116 -10.51 8.88 5.43
C LYS A 116 -9.34 9.49 4.68
N ILE A 117 -9.63 10.28 3.64
CA ILE A 117 -8.63 10.99 2.86
C ILE A 117 -8.70 12.48 3.15
N SER A 118 -7.54 13.13 3.34
CA SER A 118 -7.49 14.59 3.52
C SER A 118 -6.27 15.18 2.79
N PRO A 119 -6.38 16.40 2.24
CA PRO A 119 -5.24 17.08 1.64
C PRO A 119 -4.19 17.44 2.71
N VAL A 120 -2.91 17.24 2.41
CA VAL A 120 -1.80 17.58 3.30
C VAL A 120 -0.58 18.05 2.51
N VAL A 121 0.23 18.94 3.10
CA VAL A 121 1.54 19.30 2.56
C VAL A 121 2.61 18.60 3.39
N ILE A 122 3.49 17.86 2.75
CA ILE A 122 4.55 17.08 3.41
C ILE A 122 5.94 17.50 2.91
N LEU A 123 6.96 17.24 3.73
CA LEU A 123 8.35 17.26 3.29
C LEU A 123 8.73 15.84 2.86
N PHE A 124 8.87 15.62 1.55
CA PHE A 124 9.24 14.32 0.98
C PHE A 124 10.54 14.46 0.19
N ASN A 125 11.56 13.67 0.53
CA ASN A 125 12.90 13.73 -0.09
C ASN A 125 13.47 15.17 -0.15
N GLY A 126 13.32 15.95 0.92
CA GLY A 126 13.82 17.33 1.01
C GLY A 126 12.97 18.39 0.31
N THR A 127 11.89 18.01 -0.38
CA THR A 127 11.02 18.95 -1.11
C THR A 127 9.63 19.01 -0.47
N ARG A 128 9.05 20.21 -0.38
CA ARG A 128 7.66 20.39 0.06
C ARG A 128 6.71 20.09 -1.09
N ILE A 129 5.85 19.10 -0.93
CA ILE A 129 4.91 18.67 -1.95
C ILE A 129 3.49 18.57 -1.40
N GLY A 130 2.51 18.83 -2.25
CA GLY A 130 1.11 18.46 -2.00
C GLY A 130 0.96 16.94 -2.02
N SER A 131 0.24 16.41 -1.04
CA SER A 131 -0.05 14.99 -0.88
C SER A 131 -1.45 14.79 -0.32
N LEU A 132 -1.87 13.53 -0.25
CA LEU A 132 -3.04 13.10 0.51
C LEU A 132 -2.58 12.38 1.78
N SER A 133 -3.25 12.62 2.89
CA SER A 133 -3.21 11.75 4.06
C SER A 133 -4.27 10.68 3.94
N ILE A 134 -3.95 9.48 4.40
CA ILE A 134 -4.82 8.30 4.38
C ILE A 134 -4.88 7.77 5.80
N ASP A 135 -6.10 7.58 6.31
CA ASP A 135 -6.33 7.04 7.64
C ASP A 135 -7.57 6.13 7.67
N PHE A 136 -7.73 5.36 8.74
CA PHE A 136 -8.94 4.61 8.99
C PHE A 136 -10.10 5.55 9.34
N PRO A 137 -11.33 5.27 8.88
CA PRO A 137 -12.50 6.08 9.21
C PRO A 137 -12.90 5.98 10.69
N SER A 138 -12.46 4.92 11.39
CA SER A 138 -12.76 4.65 12.79
C SER A 138 -11.52 4.13 13.51
N GLU A 139 -11.43 4.39 14.82
CA GLU A 139 -10.38 3.85 15.68
C GLU A 139 -10.46 2.34 15.83
N LYS A 140 -11.69 1.80 15.82
CA LYS A 140 -11.94 0.37 15.89
C LYS A 140 -12.12 -0.18 14.49
N PHE A 141 -11.16 -0.98 14.04
CA PHE A 141 -11.21 -1.63 12.75
C PHE A 141 -10.77 -3.10 12.87
N ASN A 142 -11.31 -3.94 12.00
CA ASN A 142 -10.89 -5.33 11.87
C ASN A 142 -10.55 -5.60 10.40
N LEU A 143 -9.29 -5.93 10.14
CA LEU A 143 -8.75 -6.14 8.79
C LEU A 143 -9.51 -7.23 8.02
N ALA A 144 -9.84 -8.34 8.69
CA ALA A 144 -10.54 -9.45 8.04
C ALA A 144 -11.97 -9.07 7.66
N VAL A 145 -12.64 -8.27 8.50
CA VAL A 145 -14.00 -7.77 8.22
C VAL A 145 -13.96 -6.77 7.07
N ARG A 146 -13.02 -5.82 7.09
CA ARG A 146 -12.85 -4.82 6.04
C ARG A 146 -12.55 -5.45 4.68
N LEU A 147 -11.67 -6.45 4.62
CA LEU A 147 -11.37 -7.16 3.38
C LEU A 147 -12.60 -7.90 2.83
N LYS A 148 -13.42 -8.51 3.70
CA LYS A 148 -14.67 -9.15 3.30
C LYS A 148 -15.67 -8.14 2.77
N GLN A 149 -15.83 -7.00 3.44
CA GLN A 149 -16.71 -5.91 2.99
C GLN A 149 -16.26 -5.36 1.64
N PHE A 150 -14.97 -5.11 1.47
CA PHE A 150 -14.43 -4.63 0.20
C PHE A 150 -14.72 -5.59 -0.96
N ARG A 151 -14.55 -6.90 -0.74
CA ARG A 151 -14.93 -7.92 -1.75
C ARG A 151 -16.42 -7.91 -2.07
N SER A 152 -17.26 -7.77 -1.04
CA SER A 152 -18.70 -7.66 -1.23
C SER A 152 -19.11 -6.41 -2.02
N CYS A 153 -18.47 -5.25 -1.76
CA CYS A 153 -18.68 -4.02 -2.53
C CYS A 153 -18.19 -4.15 -3.98
N LEU A 154 -17.11 -4.89 -4.19
CA LEU A 154 -16.57 -5.16 -5.52
C LEU A 154 -17.54 -6.04 -6.34
N GLU A 155 -18.18 -7.03 -5.72
CA GLU A 155 -19.20 -7.89 -6.35
C GLU A 155 -20.51 -7.14 -6.64
N SER A 156 -20.88 -6.14 -5.83
CA SER A 156 -22.11 -5.35 -6.02
C SER A 156 -21.97 -4.17 -6.99
N LEU A 157 -20.75 -3.94 -7.52
CA LEU A 157 -20.35 -2.96 -8.53
C LEU A 157 -21.25 -1.71 -8.68
N SER A 158 -21.41 -0.93 -7.62
CA SER A 158 -21.86 0.47 -7.73
C SER A 158 -20.63 1.38 -7.78
N LEU A 159 -20.16 1.72 -8.98
CA LEU A 159 -19.03 2.64 -9.12
C LEU A 159 -19.49 4.06 -8.85
N ASN A 160 -18.96 4.67 -7.78
CA ASN A 160 -19.17 6.08 -7.47
C ASN A 160 -18.17 6.96 -8.23
N ASP A 161 -18.57 8.18 -8.58
CA ASP A 161 -17.68 9.16 -9.21
C ASP A 161 -16.77 9.80 -8.16
N ILE A 162 -15.50 9.39 -8.11
CA ILE A 162 -14.47 9.97 -7.23
C ILE A 162 -13.24 10.33 -8.07
N ASN A 163 -12.78 11.57 -7.92
CA ASN A 163 -11.56 12.10 -8.54
C ASN A 163 -10.62 12.64 -7.44
N LEU A 164 -9.54 11.91 -7.13
CA LEU A 164 -8.61 12.30 -6.06
C LEU A 164 -7.56 13.29 -6.54
N LYS A 165 -7.32 13.39 -7.86
CA LYS A 165 -6.40 14.38 -8.44
C LYS A 165 -6.77 15.81 -8.09
N GLU A 166 -8.05 16.11 -7.90
CA GLU A 166 -8.55 17.44 -7.54
C GLU A 166 -8.28 17.82 -6.08
N LEU A 167 -8.14 16.82 -5.20
CA LEU A 167 -7.92 17.05 -3.77
C LEU A 167 -6.46 17.36 -3.44
N ILE A 168 -5.51 17.09 -4.35
CA ILE A 168 -4.10 17.34 -4.08
C ILE A 168 -3.86 18.85 -4.07
N PRO A 169 -3.34 19.44 -2.98
CA PRO A 169 -2.98 20.85 -2.96
C PRO A 169 -2.02 21.14 -4.10
N LYS A 170 -2.31 22.18 -4.89
CA LYS A 170 -1.35 22.68 -5.89
C LYS A 170 -0.07 23.03 -5.15
N ASN A 171 1.06 22.49 -5.61
CA ASN A 171 2.36 22.80 -5.04
C ASN A 171 2.47 24.34 -4.95
N PRO A 172 2.91 24.90 -3.80
CA PRO A 172 3.21 26.31 -3.75
C PRO A 172 4.25 26.57 -4.83
N SER A 173 3.92 27.40 -5.81
CA SER A 173 4.87 27.85 -6.83
C SER A 173 6.16 28.26 -6.12
N GLU A 174 7.32 27.86 -6.67
CA GLU A 174 8.66 28.15 -6.12
C GLU A 174 8.95 29.64 -5.87
N GLY A 175 8.02 30.55 -6.17
CA GLY A 175 8.20 32.00 -6.12
C GLY A 175 7.60 32.78 -4.96
N ASN A 176 6.95 32.19 -3.94
CA ASN A 176 6.33 33.01 -2.86
C ASN A 176 6.54 32.45 -1.45
N ILE A 177 7.81 32.29 -1.06
CA ILE A 177 8.13 32.37 0.37
C ILE A 177 8.29 33.86 0.69
N CYS A 178 7.20 34.48 1.15
CA CYS A 178 7.27 35.79 1.80
C CYS A 178 7.97 35.60 3.15
N PHE A 179 9.30 35.54 3.14
CA PHE A 179 10.08 35.78 4.34
C PHE A 179 9.88 37.24 4.71
N SER A 180 9.36 37.51 5.91
CA SER A 180 9.37 38.88 6.45
C SER A 180 10.81 39.41 6.43
N GLU A 181 10.99 40.70 6.17
CA GLU A 181 12.32 41.32 6.00
C GLU A 181 13.28 40.97 7.15
N LYS A 182 12.75 40.80 8.37
CA LYS A 182 13.50 40.39 9.57
C LYS A 182 14.16 39.01 9.42
N LYS A 183 13.51 38.04 8.78
CA LYS A 183 14.10 36.70 8.52
C LYS A 183 15.12 36.73 7.39
N LYS A 184 14.92 37.57 6.37
CA LYS A 184 15.89 37.74 5.28
C LYS A 184 17.20 38.36 5.80
N GLN A 185 17.09 39.35 6.68
CA GLN A 185 18.26 39.99 7.32
C GLN A 185 19.03 39.01 8.21
N ALA A 186 18.35 38.18 9.01
CA ALA A 186 19.02 37.18 9.86
C ALA A 186 19.81 36.13 9.05
N ILE A 187 19.27 35.68 7.91
CA ILE A 187 19.96 34.73 7.02
C ILE A 187 21.17 35.40 6.35
N GLN A 188 21.06 36.68 5.99
CA GLN A 188 22.15 37.44 5.39
C GLN A 188 23.28 37.76 6.40
N GLU A 189 22.95 38.02 7.66
CA GLU A 189 23.95 38.18 8.74
C GLU A 189 24.70 36.89 9.05
N LEU A 190 24.01 35.74 9.02
CA LEU A 190 24.64 34.42 9.18
C LEU A 190 25.60 34.11 8.02
N GLN A 191 25.22 34.43 6.79
CA GLN A 191 26.09 34.24 5.62
C GLN A 191 27.33 35.16 5.66
N LYS A 192 27.18 36.43 6.08
CA LYS A 192 28.32 37.34 6.27
C LYS A 192 29.29 36.87 7.36
N LYS A 193 28.80 36.22 8.42
CA LYS A 193 29.66 35.61 9.45
C LYS A 193 30.41 34.36 9.00
N THR A 194 29.98 33.70 7.93
CA THR A 194 30.59 32.43 7.49
C THR A 194 31.62 32.61 6.36
N VAL A 195 31.62 33.74 5.65
CA VAL A 195 32.53 33.99 4.51
C VAL A 195 33.84 34.69 4.91
N SER A 196 33.99 35.16 6.16
CA SER A 196 35.19 35.88 6.62
C SER A 196 36.29 35.00 7.24
N THR A 197 36.34 33.70 6.92
CA THR A 197 37.49 32.87 7.32
C THR A 197 37.72 31.74 6.32
N VAL A 198 38.44 32.06 5.25
CA VAL A 198 39.35 31.10 4.59
C VAL A 198 40.69 31.85 4.47
N PRO A 199 41.78 31.27 5.00
CA PRO A 199 42.60 30.48 4.09
C PRO A 199 43.00 29.09 4.63
N SER A 200 43.10 28.18 3.65
CA SER A 200 44.01 27.04 3.51
C SER A 200 44.28 26.09 4.69
N ASP A 201 44.06 24.81 4.39
CA ASP A 201 44.93 23.67 4.75
C ASP A 201 45.64 23.74 6.11
N ILE A 202 45.04 23.05 7.09
CA ILE A 202 45.67 22.02 7.94
C ILE A 202 44.54 21.49 8.84
N VAL A 203 44.29 20.18 8.76
CA VAL A 203 43.32 19.48 9.61
C VAL A 203 43.83 19.50 11.05
N ASP A 204 43.37 20.47 11.83
CA ASP A 204 43.73 20.56 13.25
C ASP A 204 42.80 19.70 14.10
N HIS A 205 43.24 18.47 14.38
CA HIS A 205 42.55 17.44 15.17
C HIS A 205 42.23 17.88 16.62
N LYS A 206 42.78 18.99 17.10
CA LYS A 206 42.44 19.58 18.42
C LYS A 206 41.03 20.17 18.45
N SER A 207 40.54 20.72 17.34
CA SER A 207 39.23 21.38 17.28
C SER A 207 38.06 20.39 17.40
N LEU A 208 38.26 19.15 16.94
CA LEU A 208 37.24 18.10 16.93
C LEU A 208 37.02 17.52 18.35
N LYS A 209 38.11 17.32 19.10
CA LYS A 209 38.02 16.96 20.53
C LYS A 209 37.34 18.05 21.35
N TYR A 210 37.67 19.32 21.10
CA TYR A 210 37.05 20.44 21.81
C TYR A 210 35.54 20.55 21.52
N ARG A 211 35.12 20.31 20.26
CA ARG A 211 33.70 20.26 19.90
C ARG A 211 32.95 19.10 20.54
N GLN A 212 33.58 17.91 20.61
CA GLN A 212 32.99 16.75 21.27
C GLN A 212 32.82 16.97 22.77
N VAL A 213 33.83 17.54 23.44
CA VAL A 213 33.77 17.85 24.87
C VAL A 213 32.71 18.92 25.16
N SER A 214 32.60 19.96 24.34
CA SER A 214 31.57 21.00 24.49
C SER A 214 30.13 20.48 24.29
N LEU A 215 29.92 19.53 23.36
CA LEU A 215 28.63 18.87 23.17
C LEU A 215 28.27 17.98 24.38
N LEU A 216 29.26 17.28 24.94
CA LEU A 216 29.08 16.43 26.12
C LEU A 216 28.78 17.26 27.38
N GLU A 217 29.43 18.40 27.56
CA GLU A 217 29.13 19.33 28.66
C GLU A 217 27.73 19.93 28.54
N ARG A 218 27.29 20.31 27.34
CA ARG A 218 25.91 20.79 27.13
C ARG A 218 24.88 19.71 27.41
N ALA A 219 25.14 18.47 27.00
CA ALA A 219 24.24 17.35 27.29
C ALA A 219 24.14 17.09 28.81
N ARG A 220 25.26 17.23 29.55
CA ARG A 220 25.29 17.11 31.02
C ARG A 220 24.55 18.24 31.74
N LEU A 221 24.71 19.48 31.28
CA LEU A 221 23.98 20.62 31.84
C LEU A 221 22.47 20.48 31.65
N HIS A 222 22.03 20.04 30.48
CA HIS A 222 20.61 19.83 30.19
C HIS A 222 20.00 18.64 30.96
N THR A 223 20.81 17.64 31.32
CA THR A 223 20.35 16.55 32.21
C THR A 223 20.26 17.00 33.66
N PHE A 224 21.15 17.90 34.10
CA PHE A 224 21.11 18.50 35.44
C PHE A 224 19.90 19.43 35.64
N GLU A 225 19.56 20.26 34.65
CA GLU A 225 18.38 21.14 34.74
C GLU A 225 17.05 20.34 34.79
N ASN A 226 16.97 19.19 34.12
CA ASN A 226 15.78 18.34 34.16
C ASN A 226 15.59 17.59 35.49
N THR A 227 16.66 17.34 36.24
CA THR A 227 16.57 16.68 37.56
C THR A 227 16.18 17.62 38.70
N PHE A 228 16.24 18.94 38.50
CA PHE A 228 15.84 19.93 39.51
C PHE A 228 14.40 20.44 39.36
N HIS A 229 13.68 20.01 38.32
CA HIS A 229 12.27 20.36 38.11
C HIS A 229 11.26 19.24 38.42
N THR A 230 11.73 18.15 39.03
CA THR A 230 10.85 17.14 39.64
C THR A 230 11.12 17.07 41.14
N ASN A 231 10.57 18.02 41.88
CA ASN A 231 10.21 17.90 43.30
C ASN A 231 9.01 18.81 43.55
#